data_AF-A0A059EXF8-F1
#
_entry.id   AF-A0A059EXF8-F1
#
_cell.length_a   1.000
_cell.length_b   1.000
_cell.length_c   1.000
_cell.angle_alpha   90.00
_cell.angle_beta   90.00
_cell.angle_gamma   90.00
#
_symmetry.space_group_name_H-M   'P 1'
#
loop_
_entity.id
_entity.type
_entity.pdbx_description
1 polymer ?
#
loop_
_entity_poly.entity_id
_entity_poly.type
_entity_poly.pdbx_seq_one_letter_code
_entity_poly.pdbx_strand_id
1 'polypeptide(L)'
;MERQEKKRRAPGIHMHIKAINDIKNEINKTFEKMNEYQEKLTEELKKSSEKAQVQTIKSQIKDLDIEIRSLIQERKTLLDEKQIVFNDYTVIKDTLTKEKKKISFSSMQDLEKKESEINFKLMTTKVTAQQEKEISSQLSEITKKKIEMQSLGSKESKLQMLGQRLRELKELINDLKSKITEKTRIVDDLNLQLKEISEKGKAKSPLVLDYEKKINDLKVIKDNLYEKKKKEQEEIVKKEELWQKQQEELQQLIEIENQKKVIKLRIKKLNEDRIALVSEQENFSPEKYDEIRTALINLPKNKEVCIPLALVQRLSSAGFIIPNSREEIDELIRKISSSKNDFIKLSDEKIKKISLQIEALDLKIEEEKKILAKMPETDIKLKKEAILQNN
;
A
#
# COMPACT_ATOMS: atom_id res chain seq x y z
N MET A 1 -1.54 34.69 6.76
CA MET A 1 -1.99 33.38 7.27
C MET A 1 -3.50 33.41 7.35
N GLU A 2 -4.18 33.00 6.27
CA GLU A 2 -5.62 32.78 6.31
C GLU A 2 -5.93 31.68 7.32
N ARG A 3 -6.67 32.02 8.37
CA ARG A 3 -7.29 31.02 9.23
C ARG A 3 -8.33 30.32 8.38
N GLN A 4 -7.98 29.15 7.83
CA GLN A 4 -8.98 28.25 7.27
C GLN A 4 -10.04 28.02 8.36
N GLU A 5 -11.22 28.61 8.18
CA GLU A 5 -12.36 28.33 9.04
C GLU A 5 -12.57 26.82 9.03
N LYS A 6 -12.30 26.17 10.16
CA LYS A 6 -12.59 24.75 10.33
C LYS A 6 -14.08 24.58 10.02
N LYS A 7 -14.39 23.82 8.95
CA LYS A 7 -15.76 23.43 8.62
C LYS A 7 -16.48 23.02 9.91
N ARG A 8 -17.62 23.64 10.19
CA ARG A 8 -18.46 23.28 11.33
C ARG A 8 -18.91 21.83 11.11
N ARG A 9 -18.31 20.91 11.85
CA ARG A 9 -18.65 19.48 11.79
C ARG A 9 -20.06 19.28 12.34
N ALA A 10 -20.79 18.29 11.82
CA ALA A 10 -22.10 17.99 12.38
C ALA A 10 -21.97 17.57 13.86
N PRO A 11 -22.92 17.98 14.72
CA PRO A 11 -23.00 17.48 16.09
C PRO A 11 -23.10 15.94 16.12
N GLY A 12 -22.63 15.30 17.21
CA GLY A 12 -22.72 13.85 17.38
C GLY A 12 -21.70 12.99 16.60
N ILE A 13 -20.88 13.56 15.71
CA ILE A 13 -19.84 12.82 14.95
C ILE A 13 -18.63 12.41 15.81
N HIS A 14 -18.42 13.07 16.95
CA HIS A 14 -17.24 12.84 17.80
C HIS A 14 -17.09 11.37 18.24
N MET A 15 -18.21 10.69 18.54
CA MET A 15 -18.20 9.27 18.93
C MET A 15 -17.71 8.36 17.81
N HIS A 16 -18.13 8.61 16.56
CA HIS A 16 -17.66 7.87 15.39
C HIS A 16 -16.18 8.13 15.09
N ILE A 17 -15.72 9.38 15.26
CA ILE A 17 -14.29 9.72 15.12
C ILE A 17 -13.45 8.97 16.17
N LYS A 18 -13.92 8.92 17.43
CA LYS A 18 -13.26 8.19 18.49
C LYS A 18 -13.20 6.69 18.15
N ALA A 19 -14.32 6.10 17.73
CA ALA A 19 -14.36 4.71 17.29
C ALA A 19 -13.39 4.41 16.13
N ILE A 20 -13.29 5.30 15.13
CA ILE A 20 -12.32 5.18 14.04
C ILE A 20 -10.88 5.19 14.54
N ASN A 21 -10.56 6.04 15.52
CA ASN A 21 -9.22 6.10 16.09
C ASN A 21 -8.89 4.84 16.91
N ASP A 22 -9.85 4.33 17.68
CA ASP A 22 -9.70 3.07 18.42
C ASP A 22 -9.48 1.90 17.45
N ILE A 23 -10.27 1.81 16.38
CA ILE A 23 -10.10 0.80 15.32
C ILE A 23 -8.72 0.93 14.64
N LYS A 24 -8.23 2.14 14.37
CA LYS A 24 -6.88 2.34 13.81
C LYS A 24 -5.80 1.82 14.76
N ASN A 25 -5.93 2.08 16.06
CA ASN A 25 -5.00 1.57 17.06
C ASN A 25 -5.02 0.04 17.13
N GLU A 26 -6.19 -0.58 17.03
CA GLU A 26 -6.33 -2.04 16.96
C GLU A 26 -5.73 -2.64 15.68
N ILE A 27 -5.90 -1.98 14.53
CA ILE A 27 -5.26 -2.37 13.27
C ILE A 27 -3.73 -2.34 13.42
N ASN A 28 -3.18 -1.28 14.00
CA ASN A 28 -1.73 -1.16 14.21
C ASN A 28 -1.19 -2.26 15.14
N LYS A 29 -1.87 -2.52 16.26
CA LYS A 29 -1.51 -3.63 17.18
C LYS A 29 -1.58 -5.00 16.49
N THR A 30 -2.57 -5.20 15.63
CA THR A 30 -2.72 -6.44 14.85
C THR A 30 -1.57 -6.59 13.86
N PHE A 31 -1.17 -5.50 13.21
CA PHE A 31 -0.05 -5.46 12.28
C PHE A 31 1.30 -5.73 12.95
N GLU A 32 1.56 -5.13 14.11
CA GLU A 32 2.75 -5.40 14.93
C GLU A 32 2.85 -6.89 15.28
N LYS A 33 1.77 -7.48 15.80
CA LYS A 33 1.71 -8.92 16.10
C LYS A 33 1.92 -9.81 14.88
N MET A 34 1.40 -9.42 13.72
CA MET A 34 1.64 -10.16 12.46
C MET A 34 3.12 -10.15 12.09
N ASN A 35 3.79 -8.99 12.19
CA ASN A 35 5.21 -8.87 11.90
C ASN A 35 6.05 -9.70 12.87
N GLU A 36 5.73 -9.69 14.17
CA GLU A 36 6.41 -10.55 15.16
C GLU A 36 6.30 -12.04 14.79
N TYR A 37 5.13 -12.51 14.37
CA TYR A 37 4.97 -13.90 13.94
C TYR A 37 5.66 -14.20 12.61
N GLN A 38 5.73 -13.23 11.70
CA GLN A 38 6.50 -13.37 10.46
C GLN A 38 7.99 -13.45 10.73
N GLU A 39 8.52 -12.63 11.64
CA GLU A 39 9.92 -12.71 12.06
C GLU A 39 10.23 -14.07 12.69
N LYS A 40 9.40 -14.52 13.65
CA LYS A 40 9.53 -15.86 14.25
C LYS A 40 9.45 -16.98 13.22
N LEU A 41 8.54 -16.88 12.24
CA LEU A 41 8.44 -17.82 11.13
C LEU A 41 9.73 -17.84 10.30
N THR A 42 10.27 -16.67 9.94
CA THR A 42 11.52 -16.59 9.18
C THR A 42 12.73 -17.10 9.95
N GLU A 43 12.79 -16.86 11.27
CA GLU A 43 13.81 -17.41 12.14
C GLU A 43 13.71 -18.93 12.23
N GLU A 44 12.51 -19.49 12.39
CA GLU A 44 12.31 -20.93 12.48
C GLU A 44 12.68 -21.62 11.15
N LEU A 45 12.33 -21.00 10.02
CA LEU A 45 12.76 -21.45 8.69
C LEU A 45 14.28 -21.37 8.50
N LYS A 46 14.96 -20.40 9.12
CA LYS A 46 16.44 -20.27 9.11
C LYS A 46 17.12 -21.24 10.09
N LYS A 47 16.52 -21.46 11.25
CA LYS A 47 16.97 -22.37 12.32
C LYS A 47 16.74 -23.84 11.97
N SER A 48 15.98 -24.15 10.92
CA SER A 48 15.99 -25.49 10.32
C SER A 48 17.44 -25.85 9.97
N SER A 49 18.08 -26.59 10.89
CA SER A 49 19.46 -27.07 10.87
C SER A 49 19.79 -27.85 9.59
N GLU A 50 18.74 -28.30 8.91
CA GLU A 50 18.72 -28.98 7.63
C GLU A 50 19.51 -28.22 6.56
N LYS A 51 19.39 -26.88 6.42
CA LYS A 51 20.12 -26.16 5.36
C LYS A 51 21.63 -26.15 5.57
N ALA A 52 22.07 -25.95 6.81
CA ALA A 52 23.49 -25.95 7.16
C ALA A 52 24.08 -27.37 7.05
N GLN A 53 23.37 -28.38 7.57
CA GLN A 53 23.76 -29.78 7.47
C GLN A 53 23.83 -30.26 6.01
N VAL A 54 22.84 -29.90 5.18
CA VAL A 54 22.85 -30.19 3.74
C VAL A 54 24.04 -29.58 3.03
N GLN A 55 24.42 -28.35 3.38
CA GLN A 55 25.56 -27.68 2.75
C GLN A 55 26.89 -28.36 3.12
N THR A 56 27.06 -28.76 4.38
CA THR A 56 28.24 -29.51 4.84
C THR A 56 28.34 -30.90 4.19
N ILE A 57 27.23 -31.64 4.10
CA ILE A 57 27.22 -32.95 3.45
C ILE A 57 27.54 -32.81 1.95
N LYS A 58 26.98 -31.78 1.28
CA LYS A 58 27.27 -31.51 -0.14
C LYS A 58 28.75 -31.17 -0.39
N SER A 59 29.40 -30.42 0.50
CA SER A 59 30.84 -30.16 0.37
C SER A 59 31.66 -31.44 0.53
N GLN A 60 31.33 -32.28 1.52
CA GLN A 60 32.02 -33.56 1.73
C GLN A 60 31.88 -34.50 0.52
N ILE A 61 30.69 -34.60 -0.08
CA ILE A 61 30.47 -35.38 -1.31
C ILE A 61 31.36 -34.85 -2.43
N LYS A 62 31.42 -33.53 -2.61
CA LYS A 62 32.22 -32.91 -3.66
C LYS A 62 33.71 -33.20 -3.51
N ASP A 63 34.22 -33.14 -2.28
CA ASP A 63 35.63 -33.41 -2.00
C ASP A 63 35.95 -34.90 -2.25
N LEU A 64 35.07 -35.82 -1.81
CA LEU A 64 35.20 -37.25 -2.08
C LEU A 64 35.13 -37.58 -3.58
N ASP A 65 34.27 -36.92 -4.34
CA ASP A 65 34.17 -37.09 -5.81
C ASP A 65 35.46 -36.67 -6.52
N ILE A 66 36.12 -35.60 -6.05
CA ILE A 66 37.41 -35.16 -6.59
C ILE A 66 38.48 -36.22 -6.30
N GLU A 67 38.53 -36.73 -5.07
CA GLU A 67 39.47 -37.78 -4.68
C GLU A 67 39.26 -39.08 -5.47
N ILE A 68 38.00 -39.53 -5.63
CA ILE A 68 37.65 -40.73 -6.40
C ILE A 68 38.11 -40.58 -7.85
N ARG A 69 37.89 -39.42 -8.48
CA ARG A 69 38.36 -39.15 -9.86
C ARG A 69 39.87 -39.22 -9.97
N SER A 70 40.60 -38.66 -8.99
CA SER A 70 42.06 -38.73 -8.94
C SER A 70 42.55 -40.19 -8.85
N LEU A 71 41.97 -40.99 -7.94
CA LEU A 71 42.30 -42.40 -7.78
C LEU A 71 41.97 -43.25 -9.02
N ILE A 72 40.86 -42.96 -9.70
CA ILE A 72 40.50 -43.63 -10.96
C ILE A 72 41.55 -43.33 -12.04
N GLN A 73 42.02 -42.09 -12.13
CA GLN A 73 43.04 -41.70 -13.09
C GLN A 73 44.38 -42.38 -12.79
N GLU A 74 44.80 -42.42 -11.53
CA GLU A 74 46.01 -43.13 -11.09
C GLU A 74 45.93 -44.63 -11.37
N ARG A 75 44.77 -45.24 -11.11
CA ARG A 75 44.54 -46.66 -11.44
C ARG A 75 44.63 -46.91 -12.95
N LYS A 76 44.16 -45.98 -13.77
CA LYS A 76 44.26 -46.07 -15.23
C LYS A 76 45.72 -46.03 -15.68
N THR A 77 46.52 -45.11 -15.16
CA THR A 77 47.95 -45.03 -15.50
C THR A 77 48.71 -46.31 -15.12
N LEU A 78 48.39 -46.92 -13.96
CA LEU A 78 49.00 -48.19 -13.57
C LEU A 78 48.54 -49.37 -14.43
N LEU A 79 47.29 -49.38 -14.90
CA LEU A 79 46.79 -50.40 -15.84
C LEU A 79 47.51 -50.29 -17.20
N ASP A 80 47.72 -49.08 -17.69
CA ASP A 80 48.46 -48.82 -18.92
C ASP A 80 49.93 -49.27 -18.77
N GLU A 81 50.59 -48.92 -17.66
CA GLU A 81 51.94 -49.40 -17.34
C GLU A 81 52.00 -50.93 -17.28
N LYS A 82 51.05 -51.57 -16.60
CA LYS A 82 50.95 -53.03 -16.51
C LYS A 82 50.83 -53.66 -17.90
N GLN A 83 50.07 -53.06 -18.81
CA GLN A 83 49.93 -53.57 -20.17
C GLN A 83 51.26 -53.50 -20.94
N ILE A 84 52.00 -52.40 -20.79
CA ILE A 84 53.33 -52.24 -21.40
C ILE A 84 54.29 -53.31 -20.88
N VAL A 85 54.41 -53.44 -19.55
CA VAL A 85 55.28 -54.44 -18.91
C VAL A 85 54.87 -55.87 -19.28
N PHE A 86 53.57 -56.13 -19.41
CA PHE A 86 53.07 -57.45 -19.82
C PHE A 86 53.46 -57.79 -21.25
N ASN A 87 53.33 -56.83 -22.19
CA ASN A 87 53.76 -57.02 -23.56
C ASN A 87 55.25 -57.33 -23.62
N ASP A 88 56.10 -56.55 -22.94
CA ASP A 88 57.55 -56.80 -22.87
C ASP A 88 57.87 -58.18 -22.29
N TYR A 89 57.17 -58.57 -21.23
CA TYR A 89 57.30 -59.89 -20.61
C TYR A 89 56.99 -61.00 -21.61
N THR A 90 55.89 -60.90 -22.36
CA THR A 90 55.50 -61.92 -23.36
C THR A 90 56.52 -62.03 -24.50
N VAL A 91 57.00 -60.91 -25.03
CA VAL A 91 58.02 -60.89 -26.09
C VAL A 91 59.31 -61.57 -25.62
N ILE A 92 59.78 -61.24 -24.41
CA ILE A 92 61.00 -61.84 -23.86
C ILE A 92 60.79 -63.34 -23.56
N LYS A 93 59.62 -63.72 -23.04
CA LYS A 93 59.29 -65.13 -22.77
C LYS A 93 59.28 -65.97 -24.05
N ASP A 94 58.68 -65.45 -25.12
CA ASP A 94 58.57 -66.16 -26.40
C ASP A 94 59.93 -66.27 -27.10
N THR A 95 60.74 -65.21 -27.06
CA THR A 95 62.12 -65.23 -27.59
C THR A 95 62.99 -66.23 -26.82
N LEU A 96 62.95 -66.21 -25.48
CA LEU A 96 63.62 -67.21 -24.63
C LEU A 96 63.19 -68.64 -24.97
N THR A 97 61.89 -68.88 -25.13
CA THR A 97 61.38 -70.23 -25.45
C THR A 97 61.86 -70.71 -26.82
N LYS A 98 61.93 -69.82 -27.82
CA LYS A 98 62.46 -70.14 -29.15
C LYS A 98 63.98 -70.39 -29.13
N GLU A 99 64.74 -69.59 -28.38
CA GLU A 99 66.19 -69.71 -28.28
C GLU A 99 66.60 -70.96 -27.48
N LYS A 100 65.93 -71.26 -26.37
CA LYS A 100 66.17 -72.50 -25.60
C LYS A 100 65.97 -73.78 -26.42
N LYS A 101 65.00 -73.79 -27.34
CA LYS A 101 64.79 -74.95 -28.25
C LYS A 101 65.94 -75.18 -29.24
N LYS A 102 66.77 -74.16 -29.51
CA LYS A 102 67.89 -74.25 -30.48
C LYS A 102 69.18 -74.77 -29.85
N ILE A 103 69.36 -74.63 -28.54
CA ILE A 103 70.59 -75.01 -27.84
C ILE A 103 70.49 -76.47 -27.37
N SER A 104 71.41 -77.31 -27.81
CA SER A 104 71.42 -78.76 -27.53
C SER A 104 72.20 -79.16 -26.26
N PHE A 105 72.56 -78.20 -25.40
CA PHE A 105 73.38 -78.43 -24.20
C PHE A 105 72.61 -78.18 -22.92
N SER A 106 72.91 -78.99 -21.91
CA SER A 106 72.19 -79.01 -20.64
C SER A 106 72.61 -77.88 -19.69
N SER A 107 73.86 -77.40 -19.75
CA SER A 107 74.34 -76.30 -18.89
C SER A 107 75.64 -75.62 -19.41
N MET A 108 75.92 -74.42 -18.86
CA MET A 108 77.17 -73.67 -19.12
C MET A 108 78.39 -74.46 -18.61
N GLN A 109 78.23 -75.16 -17.48
CA GLN A 109 79.25 -76.00 -16.88
C GLN A 109 79.62 -77.19 -17.77
N ASP A 110 78.65 -77.74 -18.51
CA ASP A 110 78.92 -78.83 -19.46
C ASP A 110 79.72 -78.34 -20.68
N LEU A 111 79.50 -77.10 -21.12
CA LEU A 111 80.31 -76.47 -22.17
C LEU A 111 81.73 -76.18 -21.67
N GLU A 112 81.88 -75.67 -20.45
CA GLU A 112 83.19 -75.43 -19.82
C GLU A 112 84.01 -76.71 -19.62
N LYS A 113 83.37 -77.80 -19.17
CA LYS A 113 84.02 -79.11 -19.06
C LYS A 113 84.47 -79.65 -20.41
N LYS A 114 83.61 -79.63 -21.43
CA LYS A 114 83.97 -80.07 -22.79
C LYS A 114 85.10 -79.25 -23.40
N GLU A 115 85.10 -77.92 -23.19
CA GLU A 115 86.20 -77.07 -23.63
C GLU A 115 87.53 -77.46 -22.96
N SER A 116 87.48 -77.70 -21.65
CA SER A 116 88.65 -78.12 -20.86
C SER A 116 89.19 -79.48 -21.32
N GLU A 117 88.31 -80.44 -21.62
CA GLU A 117 88.67 -81.76 -22.15
C GLU A 117 89.32 -81.67 -23.54
N ILE A 118 88.80 -80.81 -24.42
CA ILE A 118 89.35 -80.59 -25.77
C ILE A 118 90.72 -79.92 -25.69
N ASN A 119 90.87 -78.89 -24.85
CA ASN A 119 92.14 -78.22 -24.62
C ASN A 119 93.19 -79.17 -24.00
N PHE A 120 92.78 -80.04 -23.08
CA PHE A 120 93.67 -81.05 -22.50
C PHE A 120 94.14 -82.07 -23.55
N LYS A 121 93.26 -82.53 -24.46
CA LYS A 121 93.63 -83.43 -25.57
C LYS A 121 94.62 -82.78 -26.54
N LEU A 122 94.44 -81.50 -26.86
CA LEU A 122 95.38 -80.72 -27.68
C LEU A 122 96.79 -80.67 -27.07
N MET A 123 96.88 -80.55 -25.74
CA MET A 123 98.16 -80.43 -25.03
C MET A 123 98.89 -81.77 -24.85
N THR A 124 98.18 -82.90 -24.93
CA THR A 124 98.72 -84.22 -24.55
C THR A 124 98.96 -85.16 -25.73
N THR A 125 98.38 -84.91 -26.91
CA THR A 125 98.46 -85.81 -28.06
C THR A 125 98.97 -85.10 -29.32
N LYS A 126 99.79 -85.79 -30.13
CA LYS A 126 100.19 -85.27 -31.45
C LYS A 126 99.02 -85.43 -32.42
N VAL A 127 98.45 -84.29 -32.84
CA VAL A 127 97.29 -84.25 -33.73
C VAL A 127 97.70 -84.04 -35.18
N THR A 128 96.95 -84.62 -36.11
CA THR A 128 97.11 -84.37 -37.54
C THR A 128 96.44 -83.07 -37.95
N ALA A 129 96.84 -82.46 -39.09
CA ALA A 129 96.24 -81.21 -39.59
C ALA A 129 94.71 -81.30 -39.82
N GLN A 130 94.17 -82.49 -40.10
CA GLN A 130 92.74 -82.71 -40.24
C GLN A 130 92.02 -82.68 -38.87
N GLN A 131 92.60 -83.32 -37.86
CA GLN A 131 92.07 -83.32 -36.49
C GLN A 131 92.17 -81.93 -35.85
N GLU A 132 93.20 -81.15 -36.17
CA GLU A 132 93.34 -79.76 -35.73
C GLU A 132 92.21 -78.87 -36.27
N LYS A 133 91.82 -79.03 -37.54
CA LYS A 133 90.65 -78.35 -38.12
C LYS A 133 89.35 -78.73 -37.44
N GLU A 134 89.14 -80.01 -37.15
CA GLU A 134 87.94 -80.49 -36.44
C GLU A 134 87.87 -79.93 -35.01
N ILE A 135 88.98 -79.96 -34.28
CA ILE A 135 89.08 -79.41 -32.93
C ILE A 135 88.83 -77.88 -32.93
N SER A 136 89.42 -77.15 -33.90
CA SER A 136 89.18 -75.71 -34.05
C SER A 136 87.71 -75.40 -34.33
N SER A 137 87.05 -76.21 -35.17
CA SER A 137 85.61 -76.11 -35.41
C SER A 137 84.79 -76.36 -34.14
N GLN A 138 85.15 -77.38 -33.35
CA GLN A 138 84.48 -77.70 -32.09
C GLN A 138 84.63 -76.59 -31.05
N LEU A 139 85.83 -76.01 -30.90
CA LEU A 139 86.08 -74.90 -29.98
C LEU A 139 85.37 -73.61 -30.41
N SER A 140 85.29 -73.35 -31.73
CA SER A 140 84.50 -72.23 -32.27
C SER A 140 83.00 -72.41 -31.97
N GLU A 141 82.49 -73.63 -32.12
CA GLU A 141 81.10 -73.96 -31.80
C GLU A 141 80.80 -73.83 -30.29
N ILE A 142 81.71 -74.28 -29.42
CA ILE A 142 81.59 -74.11 -27.96
C ILE A 142 81.59 -72.63 -27.58
N THR A 143 82.51 -71.83 -28.14
CA THR A 143 82.57 -70.39 -27.88
C THR A 143 81.26 -69.69 -28.30
N LYS A 144 80.72 -70.00 -29.48
CA LYS A 144 79.43 -69.47 -29.94
C LYS A 144 78.29 -69.84 -28.98
N LYS A 145 78.23 -71.11 -28.55
CA LYS A 145 77.19 -71.59 -27.63
C LYS A 145 77.31 -70.97 -26.23
N LYS A 146 78.51 -70.69 -25.75
CA LYS A 146 78.74 -69.94 -24.50
C LYS A 146 78.18 -68.52 -24.57
N ILE A 147 78.43 -67.81 -25.67
CA ILE A 147 77.89 -66.45 -25.89
C ILE A 147 76.36 -66.49 -25.93
N GLU A 148 75.78 -67.47 -26.62
CA GLU A 148 74.32 -67.68 -26.67
C GLU A 148 73.73 -67.99 -25.28
N MET A 149 74.39 -68.84 -24.48
CA MET A 149 73.96 -69.14 -23.11
C MET A 149 74.02 -67.93 -22.18
N GLN A 150 75.04 -67.09 -22.28
CA GLN A 150 75.12 -65.85 -21.51
C GLN A 150 74.00 -64.88 -21.90
N SER A 151 73.70 -64.77 -23.19
CA SER A 151 72.56 -63.97 -23.69
C SER A 151 71.23 -64.47 -23.13
N LEU A 152 71.01 -65.79 -23.08
CA LEU A 152 69.84 -66.39 -22.45
C LEU A 152 69.74 -66.03 -20.97
N GLY A 153 70.83 -66.16 -20.20
CA GLY A 153 70.83 -65.82 -18.78
C GLY A 153 70.46 -64.35 -18.52
N SER A 154 70.94 -63.43 -19.36
CA SER A 154 70.56 -62.01 -19.28
C SER A 154 69.06 -61.78 -19.52
N LYS A 155 68.47 -62.49 -20.50
CA LYS A 155 67.05 -62.42 -20.81
C LYS A 155 66.18 -63.05 -19.71
N GLU A 156 66.63 -64.15 -19.10
CA GLU A 156 65.96 -64.77 -17.96
C GLU A 156 65.91 -63.85 -16.75
N SER A 157 67.03 -63.20 -16.43
CA SER A 157 67.08 -62.20 -15.37
C SER A 157 66.11 -61.04 -15.64
N LYS A 158 66.11 -60.51 -16.88
CA LYS A 158 65.16 -59.47 -17.30
C LYS A 158 63.70 -59.94 -17.21
N LEU A 159 63.41 -61.19 -17.58
CA LEU A 159 62.07 -61.78 -17.48
C LEU A 159 61.62 -61.88 -16.00
N GLN A 160 62.53 -62.25 -15.10
CA GLN A 160 62.26 -62.32 -13.67
C GLN A 160 61.94 -60.93 -13.08
N MET A 161 62.71 -59.91 -13.46
CA MET A 161 62.45 -58.51 -13.07
C MET A 161 61.07 -58.03 -13.55
N LEU A 162 60.73 -58.26 -14.82
CA LEU A 162 59.41 -57.89 -15.35
C LEU A 162 58.28 -58.66 -14.66
N GLY A 163 58.50 -59.94 -14.34
CA GLY A 163 57.56 -60.75 -13.56
C GLY A 163 57.33 -60.21 -12.15
N GLN A 164 58.37 -59.70 -11.50
CA GLN A 164 58.25 -59.02 -10.21
C GLN A 164 57.48 -57.70 -10.35
N ARG A 165 57.82 -56.86 -11.33
CA ARG A 165 57.13 -55.59 -11.59
C ARG A 165 55.63 -55.79 -11.86
N LEU A 166 55.26 -56.83 -12.59
CA LEU A 166 53.85 -57.18 -12.82
C LEU A 166 53.09 -57.55 -11.53
N ARG A 167 53.76 -58.19 -10.56
CA ARG A 167 53.15 -58.48 -9.25
C ARG A 167 52.92 -57.20 -8.46
N GLU A 168 53.93 -56.34 -8.37
CA GLU A 168 53.84 -55.04 -7.69
C GLU A 168 52.73 -54.16 -8.28
N LEU A 169 52.67 -54.04 -9.61
CA LEU A 169 51.60 -53.29 -10.29
C LEU A 169 50.22 -53.86 -10.02
N LYS A 170 50.09 -55.19 -9.95
CA LYS A 170 48.81 -55.84 -9.61
C LYS A 170 48.37 -55.53 -8.19
N GLU A 171 49.29 -55.50 -7.23
CA GLU A 171 49.02 -55.14 -5.84
C GLU A 171 48.57 -53.67 -5.72
N LEU A 172 49.30 -52.74 -6.33
CA LEU A 172 48.95 -51.32 -6.34
C LEU A 172 47.57 -51.06 -6.98
N ILE A 173 47.26 -51.70 -8.11
CA ILE A 173 45.95 -51.60 -8.76
C ILE A 173 44.82 -52.10 -7.85
N ASN A 174 45.07 -53.19 -7.10
CA ASN A 174 44.08 -53.74 -6.18
C ASN A 174 43.87 -52.85 -4.95
N ASP A 175 44.93 -52.23 -4.43
CA ASP A 175 44.84 -51.26 -3.33
C ASP A 175 44.02 -50.03 -3.74
N LEU A 176 44.32 -49.43 -4.90
CA LEU A 176 43.54 -48.32 -5.44
C LEU A 176 42.08 -48.70 -5.69
N LYS A 177 41.81 -49.90 -6.20
CA LYS A 177 40.44 -50.40 -6.37
C LYS A 177 39.69 -50.45 -5.04
N SER A 178 40.37 -50.90 -3.97
CA SER A 178 39.77 -50.99 -2.63
C SER A 178 39.46 -49.59 -2.08
N LYS A 179 40.40 -48.65 -2.18
CA LYS A 179 40.21 -47.24 -1.78
C LYS A 179 39.07 -46.54 -2.53
N ILE A 180 38.98 -46.76 -3.85
CA ILE A 180 37.86 -46.23 -4.66
C ILE A 180 36.53 -46.78 -4.17
N THR A 181 36.46 -48.09 -3.90
CA THR A 181 35.23 -48.75 -3.45
C THR A 181 34.78 -48.23 -2.08
N GLU A 182 35.72 -48.05 -1.15
CA GLU A 182 35.46 -47.49 0.18
C GLU A 182 34.92 -46.06 0.09
N LYS A 183 35.60 -45.17 -0.65
CA LYS A 183 35.15 -43.78 -0.81
C LYS A 183 33.79 -43.67 -1.52
N THR A 184 33.54 -44.55 -2.50
CA THR A 184 32.24 -44.59 -3.19
C THR A 184 31.12 -44.95 -2.21
N ARG A 185 31.34 -45.91 -1.30
CA ARG A 185 30.35 -46.25 -0.25
C ARG A 185 30.07 -45.06 0.67
N ILE A 186 31.10 -44.32 1.07
CA ILE A 186 30.92 -43.12 1.90
C ILE A 186 30.05 -42.08 1.17
N VAL A 187 30.27 -41.89 -0.13
CA VAL A 187 29.43 -41.00 -0.95
C VAL A 187 27.99 -41.49 -1.03
N ASP A 188 27.76 -42.79 -1.19
CA ASP A 188 26.42 -43.38 -1.19
C ASP A 188 25.70 -43.17 0.15
N ASP A 189 26.40 -43.37 1.27
CA ASP A 189 25.87 -43.14 2.63
C ASP A 189 25.52 -41.66 2.87
N LEU A 190 26.38 -40.73 2.43
CA LEU A 190 26.10 -39.29 2.51
C LEU A 190 24.91 -38.88 1.63
N ASN A 191 24.74 -39.50 0.46
CA ASN A 191 23.58 -39.28 -0.40
C ASN A 191 22.29 -39.81 0.23
N LEU A 192 22.34 -40.94 0.97
CA LEU A 192 21.21 -41.43 1.75
C LEU A 192 20.85 -40.46 2.87
N GLN A 193 21.83 -39.95 3.63
CA GLN A 193 21.58 -38.94 4.66
C GLN A 193 20.92 -37.68 4.08
N LEU A 194 21.32 -37.22 2.88
CA LEU A 194 20.66 -36.10 2.21
C LEU A 194 19.20 -36.40 1.86
N LYS A 195 18.89 -37.63 1.42
CA LYS A 195 17.51 -38.04 1.14
C LYS A 195 16.68 -38.05 2.42
N GLU A 196 17.20 -38.59 3.52
CA GLU A 196 16.50 -38.61 4.80
C GLU A 196 16.23 -37.19 5.34
N ILE A 197 17.21 -36.28 5.23
CA ILE A 197 17.02 -34.86 5.60
C ILE A 197 15.96 -34.23 4.70
N SER A 198 16.01 -34.50 3.38
CA SER A 198 15.01 -33.99 2.45
C SER A 198 13.61 -34.55 2.69
N GLU A 199 13.47 -35.77 3.21
CA GLU A 199 12.18 -36.37 3.54
C GLU A 199 11.62 -35.86 4.87
N LYS A 200 12.49 -35.66 5.88
CA LYS A 200 12.11 -35.00 7.15
C LYS A 200 11.69 -33.54 6.93
N GLY A 201 12.40 -32.80 6.07
CA GLY A 201 12.10 -31.40 5.74
C GLY A 201 10.82 -31.19 4.91
N LYS A 202 10.15 -32.25 4.41
CA LYS A 202 8.85 -32.13 3.73
C LYS A 202 7.68 -31.90 4.69
N ALA A 203 7.81 -32.32 5.96
CA ALA A 203 6.81 -32.01 6.97
C ALA A 203 7.12 -30.61 7.55
N LYS A 204 6.26 -29.62 7.28
CA LYS A 204 6.37 -28.31 7.92
C LYS A 204 6.41 -28.50 9.45
N SER A 205 7.39 -27.90 10.11
CA SER A 205 7.47 -27.91 11.57
C SER A 205 6.12 -27.51 12.19
N PRO A 206 5.64 -28.18 13.25
CA PRO A 206 4.41 -27.80 13.94
C PRO A 206 4.38 -26.32 14.35
N LEU A 207 5.53 -25.74 14.69
CA LEU A 207 5.68 -24.32 15.00
C LEU A 207 5.49 -23.43 13.76
N VAL A 208 5.99 -23.84 12.60
CA VAL A 208 5.77 -23.15 11.31
C VAL A 208 4.29 -23.13 10.97
N LEU A 209 3.60 -24.27 11.11
CA LEU A 209 2.15 -24.35 10.89
C LEU A 209 1.35 -23.48 11.86
N ASP A 210 1.74 -23.45 13.15
CA ASP A 210 1.11 -22.61 14.17
C ASP A 210 1.30 -21.11 13.86
N TYR A 211 2.51 -20.69 13.48
CA TYR A 211 2.76 -19.30 13.07
C TYR A 211 2.01 -18.91 11.80
N GLU A 212 1.97 -19.78 10.78
CA GLU A 212 1.18 -19.55 9.56
C GLU A 212 -0.31 -19.37 9.88
N LYS A 213 -0.86 -20.22 10.77
CA LYS A 213 -2.25 -20.12 11.21
C LYS A 213 -2.53 -18.81 11.95
N LYS A 214 -1.68 -18.45 12.92
CA LYS A 214 -1.81 -17.19 13.68
C LYS A 214 -1.73 -15.95 12.78
N ILE A 215 -0.84 -15.94 11.79
CA ILE A 215 -0.76 -14.87 10.80
C ILE A 215 -2.07 -14.78 10.00
N ASN A 216 -2.65 -15.92 9.60
CA ASN A 216 -3.89 -15.94 8.86
C ASN A 216 -5.09 -15.47 9.69
N ASP A 217 -5.19 -15.91 10.94
CA ASP A 217 -6.23 -15.47 11.87
C ASP A 217 -6.15 -13.95 12.11
N LEU A 218 -4.94 -13.40 12.27
CA LEU A 218 -4.73 -11.96 12.40
C LEU A 218 -5.07 -11.18 11.11
N LYS A 219 -4.87 -11.75 9.92
CA LYS A 219 -5.34 -11.14 8.66
C LYS A 219 -6.85 -11.01 8.64
N VAL A 220 -7.57 -12.06 9.03
CA VAL A 220 -9.04 -12.03 9.11
C VAL A 220 -9.51 -10.96 10.10
N ILE A 221 -8.88 -10.87 11.28
CA ILE A 221 -9.19 -9.81 12.26
C ILE A 221 -8.95 -8.42 11.67
N LYS A 222 -7.81 -8.22 10.99
CA LYS A 222 -7.46 -6.94 10.35
C LYS A 222 -8.50 -6.54 9.29
N ASP A 223 -8.93 -7.47 8.46
CA ASP A 223 -9.91 -7.21 7.40
C ASP A 223 -11.28 -6.85 8.00
N ASN A 224 -11.72 -7.55 9.05
CA ASN A 224 -12.91 -7.20 9.81
C ASN A 224 -12.85 -5.78 10.43
N LEU A 225 -11.67 -5.37 10.94
CA LEU A 225 -11.47 -4.01 11.46
C LEU A 225 -11.55 -2.95 10.36
N TYR A 226 -11.03 -3.23 9.16
CA TYR A 226 -11.18 -2.34 8.01
C TYR A 226 -12.64 -2.17 7.60
N GLU A 227 -13.43 -3.24 7.61
CA GLU A 227 -14.87 -3.15 7.34
C GLU A 227 -15.61 -2.31 8.40
N LYS A 228 -15.31 -2.50 9.69
CA LYS A 228 -15.89 -1.68 10.77
C LYS A 228 -15.53 -0.20 10.59
N LYS A 229 -14.27 0.10 10.30
CA LYS A 229 -13.81 1.47 10.03
C LYS A 229 -14.57 2.09 8.85
N LYS A 230 -14.83 1.33 7.80
CA LYS A 230 -15.60 1.79 6.64
C LYS A 230 -17.03 2.14 7.03
N LYS A 231 -17.72 1.27 7.79
CA LYS A 231 -19.08 1.53 8.29
C LYS A 231 -19.16 2.79 9.14
N GLU A 232 -18.23 2.98 10.08
CA GLU A 232 -18.17 4.20 10.89
C GLU A 232 -17.96 5.45 10.03
N GLN A 233 -17.12 5.37 8.99
CA GLN A 233 -16.90 6.48 8.06
C GLN A 233 -18.15 6.80 7.23
N GLU A 234 -18.89 5.80 6.79
CA GLU A 234 -20.16 5.97 6.07
C GLU A 234 -21.22 6.65 6.95
N GLU A 235 -21.30 6.30 8.24
CA GLU A 235 -22.21 6.97 9.19
C GLU A 235 -21.84 8.44 9.43
N ILE A 236 -20.54 8.76 9.45
CA ILE A 236 -20.09 10.17 9.49
C ILE A 236 -20.60 10.93 8.27
N VAL A 237 -20.41 10.38 7.07
CA VAL A 237 -20.83 11.03 5.81
C VAL A 237 -22.35 11.28 5.81
N LYS A 238 -23.16 10.28 6.20
CA LYS A 238 -24.61 10.44 6.30
C LYS A 238 -25.01 11.56 7.27
N LYS A 239 -24.36 11.66 8.44
CA LYS A 239 -24.63 12.71 9.42
C LYS A 239 -24.21 14.09 8.91
N GLU A 240 -23.09 14.19 8.20
CA GLU A 240 -22.64 15.44 7.59
C GLU A 240 -23.60 15.92 6.49
N GLU A 241 -24.06 15.02 5.62
CA GLU A 241 -25.05 15.33 4.58
C GLU A 241 -26.39 15.78 5.16
N LEU A 242 -26.88 15.09 6.19
CA LEU A 242 -28.13 15.47 6.87
C LEU A 242 -28.01 16.85 7.52
N TRP A 243 -26.90 17.10 8.22
CA TRP A 243 -26.63 18.40 8.84
C TRP A 243 -26.56 19.52 7.81
N GLN A 244 -25.92 19.26 6.67
CA GLN A 244 -25.83 20.25 5.59
C GLN A 244 -27.21 20.61 5.04
N LYS A 245 -28.07 19.62 4.76
CA LYS A 245 -29.47 19.86 4.34
C LYS A 245 -30.24 20.68 5.36
N GLN A 246 -30.12 20.35 6.65
CA GLN A 246 -30.75 21.11 7.74
C GLN A 246 -30.28 22.57 7.79
N GLN A 247 -28.98 22.83 7.55
CA GLN A 247 -28.43 24.18 7.49
C GLN A 247 -28.94 24.97 6.28
N GLU A 248 -29.00 24.35 5.11
CA GLU A 248 -29.55 24.97 3.90
C GLU A 248 -31.03 25.33 4.07
N GLU A 249 -31.84 24.42 4.61
CA GLU A 249 -33.24 24.69 4.93
C GLU A 249 -33.40 25.81 5.95
N LEU A 250 -32.54 25.87 6.97
CA LEU A 250 -32.57 26.94 7.97
C LEU A 250 -32.23 28.30 7.36
N GLN A 251 -31.24 28.34 6.45
CA GLN A 251 -30.88 29.55 5.72
C GLN A 251 -32.03 30.05 4.84
N GLN A 252 -32.70 29.15 4.11
CA GLN A 252 -33.87 29.50 3.30
C GLN A 252 -34.99 30.11 4.15
N LEU A 253 -35.26 29.55 5.34
CA LEU A 253 -36.27 30.10 6.24
C LEU A 253 -35.88 31.48 6.77
N ILE A 254 -34.61 31.68 7.16
CA ILE A 254 -34.11 32.99 7.61
C ILE A 254 -34.28 34.03 6.50
N GLU A 255 -33.96 33.67 5.26
CA GLU A 255 -34.13 34.56 4.11
C GLU A 255 -35.59 34.95 3.91
N ILE A 256 -36.52 33.99 3.98
CA ILE A 256 -37.96 34.26 3.91
C ILE A 256 -38.42 35.16 5.07
N GLU A 257 -37.94 34.95 6.29
CA GLU A 257 -38.29 35.80 7.43
C GLU A 257 -37.77 37.24 7.26
N ASN A 258 -36.55 37.40 6.72
CA ASN A 258 -36.00 38.72 6.40
C ASN A 258 -36.83 39.43 5.32
N GLN A 259 -37.23 38.73 4.27
CA GLN A 259 -38.12 39.27 3.24
C GLN A 259 -39.47 39.70 3.83
N LYS A 260 -40.07 38.89 4.72
CA LYS A 260 -41.29 39.26 5.45
C LYS A 260 -41.09 40.53 6.29
N LYS A 261 -39.95 40.68 6.98
CA LYS A 261 -39.63 41.89 7.76
C LYS A 261 -39.53 43.13 6.86
N VAL A 262 -38.87 43.02 5.71
CA VAL A 262 -38.75 44.12 4.73
C VAL A 262 -40.13 44.55 4.23
N ILE A 263 -41.00 43.60 3.87
CA ILE A 263 -42.37 43.91 3.42
C ILE A 263 -43.18 44.57 4.54
N LYS A 264 -43.10 44.06 5.78
CA LYS A 264 -43.77 44.67 6.94
C LYS A 264 -43.32 46.11 7.18
N LEU A 265 -42.02 46.40 7.06
CA LEU A 265 -41.50 47.77 7.18
C LEU A 265 -42.03 48.67 6.06
N ARG A 266 -42.11 48.16 4.82
CA ARG A 266 -42.69 48.90 3.69
C ARG A 266 -44.17 49.22 3.90
N ILE A 267 -44.97 48.24 4.35
CA ILE A 267 -46.39 48.45 4.70
C ILE A 267 -46.52 49.49 5.81
N LYS A 268 -45.66 49.46 6.84
CA LYS A 268 -45.67 50.44 7.91
C LYS A 268 -45.44 51.86 7.38
N LYS A 269 -44.43 52.05 6.52
CA LYS A 269 -44.12 53.34 5.90
C LYS A 269 -45.28 53.85 5.04
N LEU A 270 -45.87 52.99 4.21
CA LEU A 270 -47.05 53.35 3.39
C LEU A 270 -48.26 53.75 4.26
N ASN A 271 -48.45 53.10 5.42
CA ASN A 271 -49.48 53.50 6.39
C ASN A 271 -49.18 54.84 7.07
N GLU A 272 -47.92 55.11 7.41
CA GLU A 272 -47.49 56.41 7.96
C GLU A 272 -47.75 57.53 6.94
N ASP A 273 -47.40 57.33 5.66
CA ASP A 273 -47.68 58.27 4.56
C ASP A 273 -49.19 58.47 4.36
N ARG A 274 -49.99 57.40 4.45
CA ARG A 274 -51.46 57.46 4.40
C ARG A 274 -52.03 58.27 5.56
N ILE A 275 -51.57 58.04 6.78
CA ILE A 275 -52.02 58.78 7.97
C ILE A 275 -51.71 60.27 7.81
N ALA A 276 -50.52 60.62 7.32
CA ALA A 276 -50.15 62.02 7.05
C ALA A 276 -51.11 62.70 6.06
N LEU A 277 -51.49 62.01 4.98
CA LEU A 277 -52.46 62.52 4.00
C LEU A 277 -53.88 62.64 4.58
N VAL A 278 -54.30 61.72 5.44
CA VAL A 278 -55.60 61.81 6.15
C VAL A 278 -55.60 63.02 7.09
N SER A 279 -54.53 63.24 7.85
CA SER A 279 -54.40 64.45 8.68
C SER A 279 -54.35 65.74 7.86
N GLU A 280 -53.74 65.70 6.66
CA GLU A 280 -53.79 66.83 5.73
C GLU A 280 -55.22 67.08 5.24
N GLN A 281 -56.01 66.03 4.96
CA GLN A 281 -57.42 66.13 4.59
C GLN A 281 -58.28 66.76 5.69
N GLU A 282 -58.05 66.40 6.96
CA GLU A 282 -58.75 66.97 8.12
C GLU A 282 -58.52 68.48 8.26
N ASN A 283 -57.37 68.99 7.83
CA ASN A 283 -57.08 70.42 7.85
C ASN A 283 -58.01 71.24 6.94
N PHE A 284 -58.57 70.60 5.91
CA PHE A 284 -59.50 71.20 4.94
C PHE A 284 -60.98 71.07 5.34
N SER A 285 -61.30 70.73 6.60
CA SER A 285 -62.69 70.65 7.08
C SER A 285 -63.41 72.02 7.07
N PRO A 286 -64.54 72.16 6.34
CA PRO A 286 -65.39 73.36 6.36
C PRO A 286 -66.08 73.59 7.71
N GLU A 287 -66.14 72.57 8.57
CA GLU A 287 -66.82 72.62 9.88
C GLU A 287 -66.19 73.66 10.80
N LYS A 288 -64.90 73.98 10.63
CA LYS A 288 -64.22 75.06 11.35
C LYS A 288 -64.93 76.41 11.19
N TYR A 289 -65.51 76.68 10.01
CA TYR A 289 -66.29 77.90 9.76
C TYR A 289 -67.69 77.82 10.38
N ASP A 290 -68.30 76.63 10.44
CA ASP A 290 -69.60 76.42 11.07
C ASP A 290 -69.53 76.50 12.59
N GLU A 291 -68.44 76.02 13.20
CA GLU A 291 -68.19 76.18 14.63
C GLU A 291 -68.03 77.65 15.01
N ILE A 292 -67.24 78.42 14.24
CA ILE A 292 -67.07 79.87 14.45
C ILE A 292 -68.42 80.57 14.29
N ARG A 293 -69.18 80.24 13.24
CA ARG A 293 -70.50 80.81 12.99
C ARG A 293 -71.49 80.49 14.11
N THR A 294 -71.54 79.25 14.59
CA THR A 294 -72.45 78.82 15.66
C THR A 294 -72.07 79.46 16.99
N ALA A 295 -70.78 79.56 17.30
CA ALA A 295 -70.30 80.25 18.48
C ALA A 295 -70.58 81.76 18.46
N LEU A 296 -70.52 82.41 17.28
CA LEU A 296 -70.93 83.80 17.10
C LEU A 296 -72.45 84.00 17.24
N ILE A 297 -73.26 83.05 16.76
CA ILE A 297 -74.73 83.09 16.86
C ILE A 297 -75.18 82.94 18.33
N ASN A 298 -74.50 82.11 19.11
CA ASN A 298 -74.84 81.80 20.50
C ASN A 298 -74.36 82.86 21.53
N LEU A 299 -73.77 83.97 21.09
CA LEU A 299 -73.39 85.06 22.00
C LEU A 299 -74.63 85.75 22.62
N PRO A 300 -74.63 86.02 23.93
CA PRO A 300 -75.76 86.64 24.62
C PRO A 300 -76.09 88.03 24.04
N LYS A 301 -77.37 88.33 23.87
CA LYS A 301 -77.88 89.56 23.25
C LYS A 301 -77.82 90.77 24.20
N ASN A 302 -76.63 91.10 24.71
CA ASN A 302 -76.39 92.29 25.53
C ASN A 302 -75.80 93.43 24.69
N LYS A 303 -75.96 94.69 25.13
CA LYS A 303 -75.41 95.87 24.45
C LYS A 303 -73.88 95.92 24.45
N GLU A 304 -73.23 95.22 25.38
CA GLU A 304 -71.77 95.04 25.42
C GLU A 304 -71.38 93.68 24.84
N VAL A 305 -70.57 93.69 23.80
CA VAL A 305 -70.09 92.49 23.10
C VAL A 305 -68.94 91.88 23.91
N CYS A 306 -69.22 90.85 24.71
CA CYS A 306 -68.18 90.08 25.40
C CYS A 306 -67.94 88.76 24.67
N ILE A 307 -66.83 88.65 23.95
CA ILE A 307 -66.47 87.47 23.16
C ILE A 307 -65.56 86.56 24.01
N PRO A 308 -65.88 85.28 24.19
CA PRO A 308 -65.00 84.34 24.88
C PRO A 308 -63.64 84.25 24.19
N LEU A 309 -62.55 84.21 24.98
CA LEU A 309 -61.17 84.14 24.48
C LEU A 309 -60.96 82.99 23.47
N ALA A 310 -61.63 81.86 23.68
CA ALA A 310 -61.59 80.71 22.77
C ALA A 310 -62.16 81.03 21.37
N LEU A 311 -63.20 81.87 21.28
CA LEU A 311 -63.77 82.32 20.02
C LEU A 311 -62.90 83.39 19.36
N VAL A 312 -62.27 84.26 20.15
CA VAL A 312 -61.27 85.23 19.66
C VAL A 312 -60.07 84.52 19.01
N GLN A 313 -59.54 83.48 19.67
CA GLN A 313 -58.46 82.67 19.12
C GLN A 313 -58.86 81.98 17.80
N ARG A 314 -60.09 81.44 17.73
CA ARG A 314 -60.63 80.80 16.51
C ARG A 314 -60.80 81.80 15.37
N LEU A 315 -61.35 82.98 15.64
CA LEU A 315 -61.51 84.07 14.66
C LEU A 315 -60.16 84.53 14.12
N SER A 316 -59.18 84.75 15.01
CA SER A 316 -57.83 85.14 14.62
C SER A 316 -57.13 84.07 13.79
N SER A 317 -57.26 82.78 14.16
CA SER A 317 -56.68 81.66 13.40
C SER A 317 -57.29 81.46 12.01
N ALA A 318 -58.53 81.89 11.81
CA ALA A 318 -59.21 81.88 10.52
C ALA A 318 -59.06 83.20 9.74
N GLY A 319 -58.27 84.16 10.26
CA GLY A 319 -57.97 85.43 9.59
C GLY A 319 -59.08 86.49 9.65
N PHE A 320 -60.06 86.33 10.54
CA PHE A 320 -61.16 87.27 10.71
C PHE A 320 -60.88 88.33 11.79
N ILE A 321 -61.34 89.55 11.55
CA ILE A 321 -61.22 90.68 12.50
C ILE A 321 -62.21 90.46 13.67
N ILE A 322 -61.77 90.77 14.88
CA ILE A 322 -62.59 90.66 16.10
C ILE A 322 -63.66 91.77 16.06
N PRO A 323 -64.96 91.42 16.08
CA PRO A 323 -66.02 92.41 15.97
C PRO A 323 -66.22 93.15 17.30
N ASN A 324 -66.36 94.49 17.24
CA ASN A 324 -66.54 95.36 18.39
C ASN A 324 -67.99 95.82 18.59
N SER A 325 -68.85 95.56 17.60
CA SER A 325 -70.28 95.94 17.63
C SER A 325 -71.18 94.80 17.15
N ARG A 326 -72.48 94.88 17.48
CA ARG A 326 -73.45 93.85 17.07
C ARG A 326 -73.68 93.82 15.57
N GLU A 327 -73.65 94.98 14.92
CA GLU A 327 -73.77 95.10 13.46
C GLU A 327 -72.55 94.48 12.76
N GLU A 328 -71.35 94.66 13.32
CA GLU A 328 -70.14 93.98 12.86
C GLU A 328 -70.21 92.45 13.04
N ILE A 329 -70.88 91.94 14.08
CA ILE A 329 -71.11 90.49 14.23
C ILE A 329 -71.97 89.95 13.08
N ASP A 330 -73.07 90.63 12.74
CA ASP A 330 -73.99 90.17 11.70
C ASP A 330 -73.34 90.27 10.29
N GLU A 331 -72.52 91.29 10.06
CA GLU A 331 -71.71 91.41 8.84
C GLU A 331 -70.59 90.35 8.78
N LEU A 332 -69.95 90.06 9.92
CA LEU A 332 -68.94 89.03 10.04
C LEU A 332 -69.52 87.63 9.80
N ILE A 333 -70.73 87.33 10.29
CA ILE A 333 -71.44 86.08 10.00
C ILE A 333 -71.67 85.91 8.49
N ARG A 334 -72.01 87.00 7.78
CA ARG A 334 -72.14 86.98 6.30
C ARG A 334 -70.79 86.79 5.62
N LYS A 335 -69.74 87.49 6.06
CA LYS A 335 -68.37 87.32 5.53
C LYS A 335 -67.83 85.90 5.77
N ILE A 336 -68.07 85.32 6.94
CA ILE A 336 -67.76 83.92 7.26
C ILE A 336 -68.52 82.97 6.33
N SER A 337 -69.79 83.25 6.03
CA SER A 337 -70.59 82.42 5.12
C SER A 337 -70.10 82.49 3.67
N SER A 338 -69.70 83.67 3.18
CA SER A 338 -69.11 83.82 1.85
C SER A 338 -67.71 83.20 1.75
N SER A 339 -66.84 83.48 2.73
CA SER A 339 -65.50 82.90 2.81
C SER A 339 -65.55 81.37 2.97
N LYS A 340 -66.55 80.83 3.67
CA LYS A 340 -66.83 79.39 3.72
C LYS A 340 -67.15 78.83 2.32
N ASN A 341 -67.96 79.49 1.51
CA ASN A 341 -68.30 79.01 0.16
C ASN A 341 -67.08 78.99 -0.78
N ASP A 342 -66.19 79.97 -0.67
CA ASP A 342 -64.94 80.01 -1.44
C ASP A 342 -63.94 78.95 -0.94
N PHE A 343 -63.86 78.77 0.39
CA PHE A 343 -63.06 77.71 1.00
C PHE A 343 -63.59 76.32 0.64
N ILE A 344 -64.91 76.11 0.57
CA ILE A 344 -65.51 74.83 0.15
C ILE A 344 -65.05 74.45 -1.26
N LYS A 345 -65.08 75.37 -2.23
CA LYS A 345 -64.65 75.04 -3.61
C LYS A 345 -63.17 74.65 -3.69
N LEU A 346 -62.30 75.41 -3.02
CA LEU A 346 -60.86 75.13 -2.94
C LEU A 346 -60.56 73.86 -2.13
N SER A 347 -61.33 73.62 -1.08
CA SER A 347 -61.26 72.44 -0.22
C SER A 347 -61.70 71.21 -1.00
N ASP A 348 -62.82 71.24 -1.72
CA ASP A 348 -63.33 70.12 -2.52
C ASP A 348 -62.32 69.64 -3.57
N GLU A 349 -61.63 70.56 -4.27
CA GLU A 349 -60.59 70.20 -5.24
C GLU A 349 -59.37 69.55 -4.59
N LYS A 350 -58.92 70.07 -3.43
CA LYS A 350 -57.78 69.51 -2.69
C LYS A 350 -58.13 68.20 -2.01
N ILE A 351 -59.30 68.10 -1.39
CA ILE A 351 -59.82 66.88 -0.78
C ILE A 351 -59.94 65.78 -1.84
N LYS A 352 -60.43 66.07 -3.05
CA LYS A 352 -60.46 65.09 -4.16
C LYS A 352 -59.06 64.61 -4.55
N LYS A 353 -58.07 65.51 -4.65
CA LYS A 353 -56.68 65.13 -4.95
C LYS A 353 -56.06 64.27 -3.85
N ILE A 354 -56.25 64.63 -2.59
CA ILE A 354 -55.77 63.86 -1.44
C ILE A 354 -56.47 62.50 -1.37
N SER A 355 -57.77 62.43 -1.65
CA SER A 355 -58.54 61.17 -1.67
C SER A 355 -58.02 60.21 -2.74
N LEU A 356 -57.73 60.69 -3.95
CA LEU A 356 -57.12 59.86 -5.01
C LEU A 356 -55.73 59.35 -4.62
N GLN A 357 -54.95 60.13 -3.89
CA GLN A 357 -53.64 59.71 -3.37
C GLN A 357 -53.78 58.65 -2.27
N ILE A 358 -54.77 58.80 -1.38
CA ILE A 358 -55.10 57.80 -0.35
C ILE A 358 -55.55 56.49 -1.00
N GLU A 359 -56.45 56.52 -1.98
CA GLU A 359 -56.88 55.34 -2.72
C GLU A 359 -55.70 54.61 -3.40
N ALA A 360 -54.79 55.37 -4.01
CA ALA A 360 -53.59 54.81 -4.63
C ALA A 360 -52.63 54.17 -3.59
N LEU A 361 -52.53 54.73 -2.38
CA LEU A 361 -51.77 54.12 -1.29
C LEU A 361 -52.47 52.88 -0.72
N ASP A 362 -53.80 52.90 -0.59
CA ASP A 362 -54.58 51.76 -0.11
C ASP A 362 -54.44 50.55 -1.06
N LEU A 363 -54.46 50.78 -2.38
CA LEU A 363 -54.18 49.73 -3.37
C LEU A 363 -52.77 49.15 -3.20
N LYS A 364 -51.74 49.99 -3.03
CA LYS A 364 -50.35 49.52 -2.81
C LYS A 364 -50.19 48.76 -1.50
N ILE A 365 -50.84 49.20 -0.43
CA ILE A 365 -50.84 48.49 0.86
C ILE A 365 -51.50 47.12 0.71
N GLU A 366 -52.60 47.04 -0.02
CA GLU A 366 -53.34 45.79 -0.25
C GLU A 366 -52.55 44.82 -1.13
N GLU A 367 -51.84 45.31 -2.15
CA GLU A 367 -50.91 44.51 -2.96
C GLU A 367 -49.76 43.93 -2.12
N GLU A 368 -49.11 44.75 -1.28
CA GLU A 368 -48.04 44.29 -0.39
C GLU A 368 -48.55 43.31 0.68
N LYS A 369 -49.78 43.49 1.20
CA LYS A 369 -50.44 42.52 2.08
C LYS A 369 -50.72 41.20 1.37
N LYS A 370 -51.15 41.21 0.11
CA LYS A 370 -51.34 40.00 -0.70
C LYS A 370 -50.02 39.27 -0.95
N ILE A 371 -48.93 39.99 -1.19
CA ILE A 371 -47.60 39.40 -1.32
C ILE A 371 -47.19 38.75 0.02
N LEU A 372 -47.40 39.44 1.14
CA LEU A 372 -47.10 38.92 2.47
C LEU A 372 -47.91 37.66 2.82
N ALA A 373 -49.20 37.63 2.45
CA ALA A 373 -50.10 36.49 2.71
C ALA A 373 -49.75 35.25 1.86
N LYS A 374 -49.15 35.43 0.69
CA LYS A 374 -48.69 34.33 -0.17
C LYS A 374 -47.37 33.72 0.28
N MET A 375 -46.65 34.34 1.22
CA MET A 375 -45.36 33.83 1.69
C MET A 375 -45.52 32.74 2.76
N PRO A 376 -44.81 31.61 2.64
CA PRO A 376 -44.96 30.46 3.52
C PRO A 376 -44.65 30.80 4.98
N GLU A 377 -45.39 30.21 5.92
CA GLU A 377 -45.16 30.39 7.36
C GLU A 377 -43.77 29.88 7.77
N THR A 378 -43.08 30.64 8.64
CA THR A 378 -41.70 30.37 9.04
C THR A 378 -41.57 30.32 10.55
N ASP A 379 -41.48 29.11 11.11
CA ASP A 379 -41.23 28.88 12.54
C ASP A 379 -39.74 28.56 12.80
N ILE A 380 -38.91 29.60 12.69
CA ILE A 380 -37.45 29.46 12.81
C ILE A 380 -37.01 29.02 14.21
N LYS A 381 -37.75 29.37 15.26
CA LYS A 381 -37.43 28.96 16.65
C LYS A 381 -37.64 27.46 16.84
N LEU A 382 -38.81 26.94 16.46
CA LEU A 382 -39.13 25.51 16.53
C LEU A 382 -38.16 24.68 15.70
N LYS A 383 -37.77 25.15 14.51
CA LYS A 383 -36.82 24.41 13.67
C LYS A 383 -35.39 24.42 14.22
N LYS A 384 -34.95 25.52 14.84
CA LYS A 384 -33.65 25.56 15.56
C LYS A 384 -33.63 24.61 16.76
N GLU A 385 -34.71 24.55 17.52
CA GLU A 385 -34.87 23.64 18.66
C GLU A 385 -34.93 22.17 18.20
N ALA A 386 -35.66 21.86 17.13
CA ALA A 386 -35.72 20.52 16.55
C ALA A 386 -34.37 20.03 16.00
N ILE A 387 -33.57 20.93 15.41
CA ILE A 387 -32.20 20.62 14.94
C ILE A 387 -31.26 20.34 16.13
N LEU A 388 -31.50 20.93 17.30
CA LEU A 388 -30.71 20.67 18.51
C LEU A 388 -31.14 19.40 19.25
N GLN A 389 -32.39 18.94 19.09
CA GLN A 389 -32.92 17.75 19.77
C GLN A 389 -32.78 16.45 18.96
N ASN A 390 -32.70 16.52 17.63
CA ASN A 390 -32.57 15.34 16.75
C ASN A 390 -31.11 14.94 16.44
N ASN A 391 -30.13 15.58 17.09
CA ASN A 391 -28.69 15.33 16.95
C ASN A 391 -28.06 15.05 18.32
#